data_AF-A0A6A5G3T4-F1
#
_entry.id   AF-A0A6A5G3T4-F1
#
_cell.length_a   1.000
_cell.length_b   1.000
_cell.length_c   1.000
_cell.angle_alpha   90.00
_cell.angle_beta   90.00
_cell.angle_gamma   90.00
#
_symmetry.space_group_name_H-M   'P 1'
#
loop_
_entity.id
_entity.type
_entity.pdbx_description
1 polymer ?
#
loop_
_entity_poly.entity_id
_entity_poly.type
_entity_poly.pdbx_seq_one_letter_code
_entity_poly.pdbx_strand_id
1 'polypeptide(L)'
;MYRVSTEYKLQCQIDELMVQLTKKTSELDRLEEENKILRKDNSNWETFAKLLSVTSQKNDEKNAELKRTITTLESDNRALRHRSRKVKEVEKKLSEANSQCKKLQSDYDKAKEAYEYYQGKCGTMKVHLDYLREKLVFAQEESVRFRTLLNEVVEKVTGFATKVSVADTELVSKLGDNNQEDHDARTFLNSVIYQAEKWMSWISDTLELSQFESLNQCDHL
;
A
#
# COMPACT_ATOMS: atom_id res chain seq x y z
N MET A 1 -41.54 -129.99 -67.29
CA MET A 1 -42.05 -129.36 -66.05
C MET A 1 -40.98 -128.59 -65.26
N TYR A 2 -39.69 -128.95 -65.29
CA TYR A 2 -38.62 -128.25 -64.53
C TYR A 2 -38.26 -126.83 -65.01
N ARG A 3 -38.37 -126.52 -66.32
CA ARG A 3 -38.03 -125.19 -66.88
C ARG A 3 -38.87 -124.03 -66.32
N VAL A 4 -40.16 -124.27 -66.12
CA VAL A 4 -41.14 -123.26 -65.65
C VAL A 4 -40.91 -122.89 -64.18
N SER A 5 -40.36 -123.82 -63.37
CA SER A 5 -40.06 -123.60 -61.94
C SER A 5 -38.80 -122.75 -61.73
N THR A 6 -37.79 -122.91 -62.58
CA THR A 6 -36.56 -122.09 -62.55
C THR A 6 -36.79 -120.68 -63.07
N GLU A 7 -37.61 -120.49 -64.11
CA GLU A 7 -37.99 -119.15 -64.60
C GLU A 7 -38.75 -118.35 -63.53
N TYR A 8 -39.70 -118.98 -62.83
CA TYR A 8 -40.45 -118.30 -61.77
C TYR A 8 -39.55 -117.85 -60.60
N LYS A 9 -38.60 -118.69 -60.16
CA LYS A 9 -37.66 -118.31 -59.10
C LYS A 9 -36.73 -117.17 -59.50
N LEU A 10 -36.25 -117.16 -60.75
CA LEU A 10 -35.45 -116.06 -61.28
C LEU A 10 -36.28 -114.78 -61.37
N GLN A 11 -37.55 -114.85 -61.75
CA GLN A 11 -38.45 -113.70 -61.79
C GLN A 11 -38.67 -113.11 -60.39
N CYS A 12 -38.93 -113.94 -59.37
CA CYS A 12 -39.07 -113.46 -57.99
C CYS A 12 -37.79 -112.77 -57.49
N GLN A 13 -36.61 -113.29 -57.82
CA GLN A 13 -35.34 -112.65 -57.47
C GLN A 13 -35.11 -111.33 -58.21
N ILE A 14 -35.50 -111.25 -59.49
CA ILE A 14 -35.44 -110.01 -60.26
C ILE A 14 -36.37 -108.95 -59.64
N ASP A 15 -37.60 -109.33 -59.28
CA ASP A 15 -38.57 -108.42 -58.67
C ASP A 15 -38.09 -107.94 -57.29
N GLU A 16 -37.50 -108.82 -56.49
CA GLU A 16 -36.94 -108.48 -55.18
C GLU A 16 -35.73 -107.55 -55.29
N LEU A 17 -34.83 -107.81 -56.25
CA LEU A 17 -33.70 -106.92 -56.56
C LEU A 17 -34.16 -105.56 -57.10
N MET A 18 -35.22 -105.54 -57.93
CA MET A 18 -35.83 -104.30 -58.43
C MET A 18 -36.38 -103.44 -57.30
N VAL A 19 -37.11 -104.05 -56.35
CA VAL A 19 -37.63 -103.35 -55.16
C VAL A 19 -36.49 -102.81 -54.29
N GLN A 20 -35.44 -103.59 -54.08
CA GLN A 20 -34.26 -103.12 -53.34
C GLN A 20 -33.56 -101.97 -54.06
N LEU A 21 -33.44 -102.04 -55.39
CA LEU A 21 -32.86 -100.98 -56.20
C LEU A 21 -33.67 -99.69 -56.06
N THR A 22 -35.00 -99.73 -56.22
CA THR A 22 -35.86 -98.55 -56.05
C THR A 22 -35.76 -97.96 -54.65
N LYS A 23 -35.68 -98.80 -53.61
CA LYS A 23 -35.48 -98.33 -52.23
C LYS A 23 -34.13 -97.66 -52.06
N LYS A 24 -33.07 -98.19 -52.67
CA LYS A 24 -31.73 -97.59 -52.60
C LYS A 24 -31.62 -96.31 -53.41
N THR A 25 -32.28 -96.20 -54.56
CA THR A 25 -32.32 -94.95 -55.34
C THR A 25 -33.04 -93.85 -54.58
N SER A 26 -34.21 -94.12 -53.99
CA SER A 26 -34.93 -93.13 -53.19
C SER A 26 -34.17 -92.71 -51.92
N GLU A 27 -33.43 -93.62 -51.30
CA GLU A 27 -32.54 -93.31 -50.18
C GLU A 27 -31.35 -92.43 -50.63
N LEU A 28 -30.79 -92.69 -51.81
CA LEU A 28 -29.74 -91.86 -52.41
C LEU A 28 -30.24 -90.44 -52.70
N ASP A 29 -31.40 -90.28 -53.34
CA ASP A 29 -32.00 -88.98 -53.64
C ASP A 29 -32.23 -88.15 -52.36
N ARG A 30 -32.71 -88.81 -51.29
CA ARG A 30 -32.90 -88.16 -49.98
C ARG A 30 -31.57 -87.69 -49.39
N LEU A 31 -30.54 -88.54 -49.44
CA LEU A 31 -29.21 -88.22 -48.92
C LEU A 31 -28.53 -87.11 -49.72
N GLU A 32 -28.74 -87.05 -51.04
CA GLU A 32 -28.22 -85.96 -51.87
C GLU A 32 -28.86 -84.61 -51.52
N GLU A 33 -30.18 -84.56 -51.31
CA GLU A 33 -30.86 -83.34 -50.89
C GLU A 33 -30.45 -82.93 -49.47
N GLU A 34 -30.31 -83.89 -48.55
CA GLU A 34 -29.79 -83.64 -47.19
C GLU A 34 -28.35 -83.08 -47.24
N ASN A 35 -27.47 -83.63 -48.10
CA ASN A 35 -26.11 -83.13 -48.29
C ASN A 35 -26.09 -81.69 -48.84
N LYS A 36 -27.00 -81.37 -49.76
CA LYS A 36 -27.14 -80.03 -50.33
C LYS A 36 -27.56 -79.00 -49.28
N ILE A 37 -28.50 -79.36 -48.39
CA ILE A 37 -28.90 -78.52 -47.24
C ILE A 37 -27.70 -78.33 -46.30
N LEU A 38 -27.01 -79.41 -45.93
CA LEU A 38 -25.85 -79.35 -45.03
C LEU A 38 -24.71 -78.47 -45.59
N ARG A 39 -24.43 -78.53 -46.89
CA ARG A 39 -23.44 -77.67 -47.54
C ARG A 39 -23.81 -76.19 -47.44
N LYS A 40 -25.10 -75.87 -47.60
CA LYS A 40 -25.61 -74.50 -47.44
C LYS A 40 -25.47 -74.01 -46.00
N ASP A 41 -25.84 -74.85 -45.04
CA ASP A 41 -25.72 -74.52 -43.62
C ASP A 41 -24.26 -74.34 -43.20
N ASN A 42 -23.34 -75.18 -43.68
CA ASN A 42 -21.92 -75.02 -43.42
C ASN A 42 -21.39 -73.66 -43.93
N SER A 43 -21.78 -73.25 -45.14
CA SER A 43 -21.44 -71.93 -45.69
C SER A 43 -21.99 -70.77 -44.84
N ASN A 44 -23.21 -70.91 -44.32
CA ASN A 44 -23.80 -69.93 -43.41
C ASN A 44 -23.03 -69.85 -42.09
N TRP A 45 -22.64 -70.99 -41.50
CA TRP A 45 -21.84 -71.05 -40.28
C TRP A 45 -20.46 -70.45 -40.45
N GLU A 46 -19.79 -70.71 -41.58
CA GLU A 46 -18.52 -70.06 -41.92
C GLU A 46 -18.65 -68.54 -42.02
N THR A 47 -19.75 -68.06 -42.61
CA THR A 47 -20.04 -66.62 -42.71
C THR A 47 -20.27 -66.01 -41.32
N PHE A 48 -21.03 -66.70 -40.47
CA PHE A 48 -21.31 -66.25 -39.11
C PHE A 48 -20.05 -66.22 -38.24
N ALA A 49 -19.19 -67.24 -38.34
CA ALA A 49 -17.91 -67.31 -37.65
C ALA A 49 -16.97 -66.15 -38.06
N LYS A 50 -16.91 -65.83 -39.36
CA LYS A 50 -16.17 -64.65 -39.86
C LYS A 50 -16.72 -63.35 -39.27
N LEU A 51 -18.04 -63.20 -39.23
CA LEU A 51 -18.70 -62.00 -38.70
C LEU A 51 -18.42 -61.79 -37.20
N LEU A 52 -18.49 -62.88 -36.41
CA LEU A 52 -18.14 -62.90 -35.00
C LEU A 52 -16.67 -62.53 -34.77
N SER A 53 -15.76 -63.08 -35.58
CA SER A 53 -14.32 -62.77 -35.51
C SER A 53 -14.06 -61.27 -35.73
N VAL A 54 -14.64 -60.69 -36.79
CA VAL A 54 -14.50 -59.25 -37.08
C VAL A 54 -15.10 -58.40 -35.96
N THR A 55 -16.23 -58.81 -35.40
CA THR A 55 -16.90 -58.07 -34.31
C THR A 55 -16.08 -58.15 -33.02
N SER A 56 -15.49 -59.30 -32.70
CA SER A 56 -14.59 -59.47 -31.56
C SER A 56 -13.37 -58.55 -31.70
N GLN A 57 -12.71 -58.57 -32.87
CA GLN A 57 -11.56 -57.71 -33.13
C GLN A 57 -11.91 -56.22 -32.98
N LYS A 58 -13.05 -55.79 -33.56
CA LYS A 58 -13.50 -54.39 -33.44
C LYS A 58 -13.81 -54.01 -31.99
N ASN A 59 -14.31 -54.94 -31.18
CA ASN A 59 -14.54 -54.71 -29.77
C ASN A 59 -13.23 -54.56 -29.00
N ASP A 60 -12.22 -55.37 -29.32
CA ASP A 60 -10.88 -55.28 -28.72
C ASP A 60 -10.18 -53.96 -29.05
N GLU A 61 -10.28 -53.50 -30.30
CA GLU A 61 -9.78 -52.19 -30.74
C GLU A 61 -10.45 -51.05 -29.97
N LYS A 62 -11.78 -51.10 -29.85
CA LYS A 62 -12.56 -50.09 -29.11
C LYS A 62 -12.25 -50.11 -27.62
N ASN A 63 -12.05 -51.28 -27.04
CA ASN A 63 -11.64 -51.44 -25.63
C ASN A 63 -10.24 -50.87 -25.39
N ALA A 64 -9.29 -51.10 -26.32
CA ALA A 64 -7.96 -50.53 -26.25
C ALA A 64 -7.99 -49.00 -26.35
N GLU A 65 -8.83 -48.44 -27.23
CA GLU A 65 -9.04 -47.00 -27.34
C GLU A 65 -9.61 -46.40 -26.05
N LEU A 66 -10.66 -47.01 -25.50
CA LEU A 66 -11.26 -46.57 -24.23
C LEU A 66 -10.24 -46.58 -23.07
N LYS A 67 -9.39 -47.60 -22.98
CA LYS A 67 -8.31 -47.65 -21.97
C LYS A 67 -7.31 -46.50 -22.12
N ARG A 68 -6.94 -46.14 -23.35
CA ARG A 68 -6.08 -44.98 -23.61
C ARG A 68 -6.76 -43.68 -23.16
N THR A 69 -8.02 -43.49 -23.54
CA THR A 69 -8.80 -42.31 -23.16
C THR A 69 -8.95 -42.18 -21.64
N ILE A 70 -9.24 -43.26 -20.94
CA ILE A 70 -9.30 -43.27 -19.46
C ILE A 70 -7.96 -42.83 -18.88
N THR A 71 -6.84 -43.38 -19.36
CA THR A 71 -5.50 -43.03 -18.87
C THR A 71 -5.18 -41.55 -19.05
N THR A 72 -5.52 -40.98 -20.22
CA THR A 72 -5.35 -39.55 -20.51
C THR A 72 -6.23 -38.70 -19.60
N LEU A 73 -7.52 -39.02 -19.47
CA LEU A 73 -8.45 -38.28 -18.62
C LEU A 73 -8.03 -38.32 -17.15
N GLU A 74 -7.52 -39.43 -16.65
CA GLU A 74 -6.98 -39.52 -15.29
C GLU A 74 -5.75 -38.63 -15.11
N SER A 75 -4.85 -38.60 -16.10
CA SER A 75 -3.67 -37.72 -16.09
C SER A 75 -4.07 -36.25 -16.06
N ASP A 76 -5.02 -35.84 -16.91
CA ASP A 76 -5.53 -34.48 -16.96
C ASP A 76 -6.22 -34.09 -15.66
N ASN A 77 -7.01 -35.00 -15.07
CA ASN A 77 -7.65 -34.77 -13.78
C ASN A 77 -6.63 -34.54 -12.65
N ARG A 78 -5.53 -35.32 -12.64
CA ARG A 78 -4.42 -35.11 -11.68
C ARG A 78 -3.78 -33.73 -11.87
N ALA A 79 -3.53 -33.32 -13.11
CA ALA A 79 -2.97 -32.01 -13.42
C ALA A 79 -3.91 -30.86 -13.00
N LEU A 80 -5.22 -30.99 -13.27
CA LEU A 80 -6.23 -30.02 -12.86
C LEU A 80 -6.33 -29.89 -11.34
N ARG A 81 -6.31 -31.00 -10.60
CA ARG A 81 -6.30 -30.99 -9.13
C ARG A 81 -5.06 -30.25 -8.58
N HIS A 82 -3.89 -30.48 -9.18
CA HIS A 82 -2.68 -29.77 -8.77
C HIS A 82 -2.76 -28.27 -9.06
N ARG A 83 -3.26 -27.87 -10.24
CA ARG A 83 -3.51 -26.46 -10.57
C ARG A 83 -4.52 -25.81 -9.62
N SER A 84 -5.61 -26.50 -9.31
CA SER A 84 -6.63 -26.02 -8.36
C SER A 84 -6.05 -25.76 -6.97
N ARG A 85 -5.17 -26.62 -6.46
CA ARG A 85 -4.47 -26.38 -5.18
C ARG A 85 -3.60 -25.13 -5.23
N LYS A 86 -2.84 -24.94 -6.31
CA LYS A 86 -2.01 -23.73 -6.50
C LYS A 86 -2.86 -22.46 -6.53
N VAL A 87 -4.02 -22.47 -7.21
CA VAL A 87 -4.93 -21.33 -7.25
C VAL A 87 -5.42 -20.97 -5.84
N LYS A 88 -5.84 -21.96 -5.03
CA LYS A 88 -6.25 -21.72 -3.64
C LYS A 88 -5.14 -21.12 -2.79
N GLU A 89 -3.90 -21.53 -3.00
CA GLU A 89 -2.74 -20.95 -2.30
C GLU A 89 -2.50 -19.49 -2.70
N VAL A 90 -2.60 -19.19 -4.00
CA VAL A 90 -2.48 -17.82 -4.53
C VAL A 90 -3.62 -16.93 -4.01
N GLU A 91 -4.86 -17.42 -3.97
CA GLU A 91 -6.00 -16.69 -3.41
C GLU A 91 -5.79 -16.35 -1.94
N LYS A 92 -5.23 -17.30 -1.15
CA LYS A 92 -4.88 -17.06 0.24
C LYS A 92 -3.83 -15.96 0.38
N LYS A 93 -2.72 -16.04 -0.38
CA LYS A 93 -1.67 -15.01 -0.36
C LYS A 93 -2.19 -13.65 -0.79
N LEU A 94 -3.07 -13.61 -1.79
CA LEU A 94 -3.71 -12.38 -2.26
C LEU A 94 -4.61 -11.78 -1.18
N SER A 95 -5.37 -12.60 -0.47
CA SER A 95 -6.21 -12.17 0.65
C SER A 95 -5.37 -11.56 1.79
N GLU A 96 -4.27 -12.21 2.17
CA GLU A 96 -3.32 -11.72 3.17
C GLU A 96 -2.68 -10.40 2.76
N ALA A 97 -2.19 -10.30 1.52
CA ALA A 97 -1.63 -9.07 0.96
C ALA A 97 -2.65 -7.92 0.93
N ASN A 98 -3.90 -8.21 0.59
CA ASN A 98 -4.96 -7.21 0.57
C ASN A 98 -5.29 -6.71 1.99
N SER A 99 -5.26 -7.60 2.99
CA SER A 99 -5.40 -7.21 4.40
C SER A 99 -4.26 -6.32 4.86
N GLN A 100 -3.02 -6.62 4.45
CA GLN A 100 -1.85 -5.78 4.77
C GLN A 100 -1.95 -4.40 4.10
N CYS A 101 -2.39 -4.35 2.84
CA CYS A 101 -2.61 -3.11 2.11
C CYS A 101 -3.64 -2.21 2.82
N LYS A 102 -4.78 -2.78 3.27
CA LYS A 102 -5.78 -2.04 4.07
C LYS A 102 -5.21 -1.49 5.38
N LYS A 103 -4.36 -2.27 6.06
CA LYS A 103 -3.70 -1.82 7.29
C LYS A 103 -2.75 -0.66 7.02
N LEU A 104 -1.92 -0.78 5.98
CA LEU A 104 -1.01 0.30 5.56
C LEU A 104 -1.76 1.56 5.16
N GLN A 105 -2.89 1.43 4.47
CA GLN A 105 -3.74 2.58 4.14
C GLN A 105 -4.26 3.26 5.41
N SER A 106 -4.74 2.49 6.39
CA SER A 106 -5.19 3.06 7.67
C SER A 106 -4.06 3.73 8.44
N ASP A 107 -2.86 3.15 8.45
CA ASP A 107 -1.70 3.73 9.12
C ASP A 107 -1.24 5.02 8.41
N TYR A 108 -1.30 5.06 7.08
CA TYR A 108 -1.06 6.26 6.28
C TYR A 108 -2.07 7.37 6.60
N ASP A 109 -3.37 7.04 6.66
CA ASP A 109 -4.41 8.03 6.94
C ASP A 109 -4.22 8.65 8.35
N LYS A 110 -3.87 7.83 9.36
CA LYS A 110 -3.52 8.32 10.71
C LYS A 110 -2.27 9.20 10.71
N ALA A 111 -1.24 8.82 9.96
CA ALA A 111 -0.01 9.62 9.86
C ALA A 111 -0.28 10.97 9.19
N LYS A 112 -1.15 10.99 8.17
CA LYS A 112 -1.59 12.20 7.49
C LYS A 112 -2.37 13.13 8.44
N GLU A 113 -3.32 12.60 9.20
CA GLU A 113 -4.08 13.38 10.18
C GLU A 113 -3.15 13.99 11.25
N ALA A 114 -2.19 13.21 11.76
CA ALA A 114 -1.19 13.71 12.71
C ALA A 114 -0.33 14.83 12.09
N TYR A 115 0.11 14.65 10.84
CA TYR A 115 0.87 15.67 10.13
C TYR A 115 0.09 16.99 9.99
N GLU A 116 -1.18 16.92 9.56
CA GLU A 116 -2.05 18.09 9.42
C GLU A 116 -2.28 18.79 10.77
N TYR A 117 -2.46 18.03 11.84
CA TYR A 117 -2.59 18.57 13.20
C TYR A 117 -1.34 19.35 13.65
N TYR A 118 -0.15 18.78 13.48
CA TYR A 118 1.10 19.45 13.85
C TYR A 118 1.43 20.63 12.94
N GLN A 119 1.11 20.53 11.65
CA GLN A 119 1.24 21.64 10.71
C GLN A 119 0.40 22.84 11.16
N GLY A 120 -0.84 22.61 11.61
CA GLY A 120 -1.70 23.65 12.18
C GLY A 120 -1.07 24.32 13.42
N LYS A 121 -0.56 23.52 14.37
CA LYS A 121 0.13 24.05 15.56
C LYS A 121 1.35 24.89 15.23
N CYS A 122 2.17 24.45 14.28
CA CYS A 122 3.33 25.22 13.81
C CYS A 122 2.89 26.55 13.18
N GLY A 123 1.77 26.56 12.45
CA GLY A 123 1.16 27.79 11.93
C GLY A 123 0.81 28.78 13.04
N THR A 124 0.12 28.33 14.09
CA THR A 124 -0.21 29.17 15.26
C THR A 124 1.04 29.68 15.98
N MET A 125 2.04 28.82 16.18
CA MET A 125 3.29 29.20 16.82
C MET A 125 4.04 30.27 16.01
N LYS A 126 4.05 30.15 14.69
CA LYS A 126 4.65 31.15 13.80
C LYS A 126 4.00 32.53 13.98
N VAL A 127 2.67 32.59 13.99
CA VAL A 127 1.94 33.85 14.21
C VAL A 127 2.29 34.47 15.58
N HIS A 128 2.38 33.66 16.63
CA HIS A 128 2.81 34.16 17.95
C HIS A 128 4.25 34.66 17.96
N LEU A 129 5.18 33.96 17.30
CA LEU A 129 6.56 34.39 17.18
C LEU A 129 6.69 35.71 16.40
N ASP A 130 5.93 35.86 15.31
CA ASP A 130 5.93 37.09 14.51
C ASP A 130 5.37 38.26 15.33
N TYR A 131 4.29 38.05 16.10
CA TYR A 131 3.74 39.05 17.02
C TYR A 131 4.73 39.48 18.12
N LEU A 132 5.45 38.52 18.72
CA LEU A 132 6.46 38.83 19.73
C LEU A 132 7.65 39.60 19.14
N ARG A 133 8.05 39.27 17.91
CA ARG A 133 9.10 40.02 17.19
C ARG A 133 8.69 41.45 16.93
N GLU A 134 7.47 41.70 16.48
CA GLU A 134 6.96 43.06 16.27
C GLU A 134 6.96 43.88 17.57
N LYS A 135 6.53 43.28 18.68
CA LYS A 135 6.58 43.92 20.00
C LYS A 135 8.00 44.24 20.45
N LEU A 136 8.94 43.33 20.20
CA LEU A 136 10.34 43.54 20.56
C LEU A 136 10.94 44.73 19.79
N VAL A 137 10.66 44.81 18.49
CA VAL A 137 11.10 45.93 17.65
C VAL A 137 10.52 47.24 18.17
N PHE A 138 9.22 47.28 18.47
CA PHE A 138 8.57 48.48 19.02
C PHE A 138 9.21 48.93 20.35
N ALA A 139 9.41 48.00 21.29
CA ALA A 139 10.04 48.30 22.58
C ALA A 139 11.49 48.79 22.41
N GLN A 140 12.23 48.22 21.45
CA GLN A 140 13.59 48.65 21.14
C GLN A 140 13.62 50.07 20.56
N GLU A 141 12.73 50.41 19.64
CA GLU A 141 12.59 51.76 19.08
C GLU A 141 12.22 52.78 20.17
N GLU A 142 11.30 52.42 21.07
CA GLU A 142 10.88 53.28 22.18
C GLU A 142 12.03 53.51 23.18
N SER A 143 12.79 52.46 23.51
CA SER A 143 13.99 52.57 24.34
C SER A 143 15.05 53.50 23.72
N VAL A 144 15.31 53.39 22.41
CA VAL A 144 16.23 54.30 21.70
C VAL A 144 15.72 55.74 21.78
N ARG A 145 14.42 55.97 21.57
CA ARG A 145 13.82 57.30 21.66
C ARG A 145 13.95 57.90 23.06
N PHE A 146 13.66 57.13 24.10
CA PHE A 146 13.82 57.57 25.49
C PHE A 146 15.28 57.91 25.80
N ARG A 147 16.23 57.09 25.35
CA ARG A 147 17.67 57.36 25.51
C ARG A 147 18.08 58.68 24.85
N THR A 148 17.63 58.93 23.62
CA THR A 148 17.91 60.19 22.92
C THR A 148 17.35 61.39 23.68
N LEU A 149 16.09 61.31 24.13
CA LEU A 149 15.47 62.38 24.93
C LEU A 149 16.19 62.61 26.25
N LEU A 150 16.62 61.54 26.92
CA LEU A 150 17.39 61.64 28.16
C LEU A 150 18.72 62.38 27.92
N ASN A 151 19.45 62.03 26.85
CA ASN A 151 20.69 62.71 26.49
C ASN A 151 20.46 64.20 26.20
N GLU A 152 19.40 64.57 25.49
CA GLU A 152 19.06 65.99 25.26
C GLU A 152 18.77 66.74 26.56
N VAL A 153 18.09 66.10 27.52
CA VAL A 153 17.84 66.68 28.85
C VAL A 153 19.15 66.85 29.61
N VAL A 154 20.01 65.84 29.61
CA VAL A 154 21.34 65.88 30.25
C VAL A 154 22.17 67.03 29.68
N GLU A 155 22.21 67.20 28.35
CA GLU A 155 22.93 68.30 27.70
C GLU A 155 22.37 69.67 28.10
N LYS A 156 21.04 69.83 28.13
CA LYS A 156 20.38 71.08 28.54
C LYS A 156 20.65 71.42 30.01
N VAL A 157 20.56 70.44 30.90
CA VAL A 157 20.84 70.61 32.33
C VAL A 157 22.30 70.95 32.56
N THR A 158 23.23 70.24 31.90
CA THR A 158 24.66 70.53 31.97
C THR A 158 24.97 71.93 31.45
N GLY A 159 24.41 72.30 30.28
CA GLY A 159 24.58 73.64 29.71
C GLY A 159 23.98 74.74 30.58
N PHE A 160 22.85 74.49 31.24
CA PHE A 160 22.29 75.40 32.24
C PHE A 160 23.20 75.54 33.46
N ALA A 161 23.67 74.44 34.03
CA ALA A 161 24.60 74.44 35.16
C ALA A 161 25.87 75.23 34.86
N THR A 162 26.47 75.04 33.68
CA THR A 162 27.64 75.82 33.23
C THR A 162 27.32 77.31 33.14
N LYS A 163 26.17 77.69 32.56
CA LYS A 163 25.75 79.10 32.48
C LYS A 163 25.53 79.72 33.86
N VAL A 164 24.93 78.98 34.79
CA VAL A 164 24.76 79.41 36.18
C VAL A 164 26.12 79.60 36.85
N SER A 165 27.06 78.67 36.68
CA SER A 165 28.41 78.78 37.25
C SER A 165 29.18 79.98 36.70
N VAL A 166 29.10 80.24 35.39
CA VAL A 166 29.70 81.45 34.78
C VAL A 166 29.04 82.71 35.32
N ALA A 167 27.71 82.76 35.36
CA ALA A 167 26.97 83.90 35.89
C ALA A 167 27.32 84.15 37.37
N ASP A 168 27.49 83.12 38.18
CA ASP A 168 27.95 83.21 39.57
C ASP A 168 29.33 83.85 39.66
N THR A 169 30.32 83.34 38.91
CA THR A 169 31.67 83.94 38.89
C THR A 169 31.67 85.40 38.44
N GLU A 170 30.84 85.77 37.46
CA GLU A 170 30.70 87.16 37.02
C GLU A 170 29.99 88.04 38.06
N LEU A 171 28.93 87.54 38.72
CA LEU A 171 28.20 88.29 39.74
C LEU A 171 29.06 88.49 40.99
N VAL A 172 29.74 87.45 41.46
CA VAL A 172 30.65 87.51 42.61
C VAL A 172 31.80 88.49 42.37
N SER A 173 32.26 88.64 41.11
CA SER A 173 33.27 89.64 40.75
C SER A 173 32.76 91.10 40.76
N LYS A 174 31.45 91.31 40.66
CA LYS A 174 30.80 92.63 40.58
C LYS A 174 30.12 93.07 41.89
N LEU A 175 29.73 92.13 42.75
CA LEU A 175 29.10 92.39 44.04
C LEU A 175 30.17 92.65 45.11
N GLY A 176 30.04 93.75 45.84
CA GLY A 176 30.92 94.08 46.97
C GLY A 176 30.36 93.54 48.28
N ASP A 177 31.21 93.27 49.27
CA ASP A 177 30.79 92.64 50.55
C ASP A 177 29.92 93.52 51.46
N ASN A 178 29.39 94.65 50.98
CA ASN A 178 28.96 95.76 51.84
C ASN A 178 27.49 96.19 51.71
N ASN A 179 26.63 95.47 50.96
CA ASN A 179 25.18 95.72 50.98
C ASN A 179 24.36 94.43 51.14
N GLN A 180 23.16 94.53 51.75
CA GLN A 180 22.27 93.39 52.05
C GLN A 180 21.70 92.71 50.80
N GLU A 181 21.44 93.46 49.73
CA GLU A 181 20.98 92.91 48.45
C GLU A 181 22.04 92.01 47.80
N ASP A 182 23.32 92.36 47.94
CA ASP A 182 24.46 91.56 47.46
C ASP A 182 24.58 90.24 48.25
N HIS A 183 24.25 90.25 49.55
CA HIS A 183 24.22 89.05 50.39
C HIS A 183 23.04 88.12 50.06
N ASP A 184 21.85 88.68 49.84
CA ASP A 184 20.66 87.92 49.47
C ASP A 184 20.83 87.32 48.05
N ALA A 185 21.44 88.04 47.12
CA ALA A 185 21.78 87.55 45.79
C ALA A 185 22.77 86.37 45.82
N ARG A 186 23.83 86.45 46.65
CA ARG A 186 24.78 85.32 46.85
C ARG A 186 24.10 84.11 47.48
N THR A 187 23.20 84.32 48.44
CA THR A 187 22.47 83.22 49.09
C THR A 187 21.55 82.50 48.09
N PHE A 188 20.85 83.25 47.24
CA PHE A 188 20.03 82.69 46.18
C PHE A 188 20.87 81.91 45.15
N LEU A 189 21.99 82.48 44.67
CA LEU A 189 22.91 81.81 43.74
C LEU A 189 23.45 80.50 44.29
N ASN A 190 23.92 80.49 45.54
CA ASN A 190 24.40 79.27 46.21
C ASN A 190 23.30 78.19 46.30
N SER A 191 22.04 78.58 46.54
CA SER A 191 20.92 77.63 46.53
C SER A 191 20.65 77.07 45.14
N VAL A 192 20.78 77.87 44.08
CA VAL A 192 20.58 77.42 42.69
C VAL A 192 21.71 76.47 42.28
N ILE A 193 22.96 76.79 42.62
CA ILE A 193 24.13 75.94 42.36
C ILE A 193 23.98 74.59 43.08
N TYR A 194 23.64 74.61 44.37
CA TYR A 194 23.43 73.38 45.15
C TYR A 194 22.35 72.48 44.55
N GLN A 195 21.24 73.05 44.07
CA GLN A 195 20.21 72.27 43.37
C GLN A 195 20.72 71.73 42.04
N ALA A 196 21.47 72.51 41.26
CA ALA A 196 22.07 72.05 40.01
C ALA A 196 23.05 70.89 40.23
N GLU A 197 23.91 70.97 41.24
CA GLU A 197 24.85 69.90 41.61
C GLU A 197 24.11 68.63 42.07
N LYS A 198 23.05 68.78 42.87
CA LYS A 198 22.21 67.65 43.29
C LYS A 198 21.52 66.97 42.10
N TRP A 199 21.07 67.74 41.12
CA TRP A 199 20.45 67.21 39.91
C TRP A 199 21.50 66.50 39.03
N MET A 200 22.70 67.05 38.91
CA MET A 200 23.80 66.41 38.19
C MET A 200 24.22 65.09 38.84
N SER A 201 24.34 65.05 40.18
CA SER A 201 24.64 63.80 40.91
C SER A 201 23.57 62.73 40.67
N TRP A 202 22.29 63.09 40.77
CA TRP A 202 21.20 62.14 40.54
C TRP A 202 21.16 61.61 39.10
N ILE A 203 21.44 62.48 38.12
CA ILE A 203 21.55 62.09 36.71
C ILE A 203 22.73 61.13 36.49
N SER A 204 23.89 61.42 37.08
CA SER A 204 25.08 60.54 37.01
C SER A 204 24.81 59.16 37.61
N ASP A 205 24.21 59.09 38.81
CA ASP A 205 23.87 57.81 39.47
C ASP A 205 22.89 56.99 38.62
N THR A 206 21.92 57.65 37.98
CA THR A 206 20.92 57.00 37.12
C THR A 206 21.54 56.50 35.80
N LEU A 207 22.53 57.21 35.25
CA LEU A 207 23.24 56.82 34.03
C LEU A 207 24.20 55.64 34.27
N GLU A 208 24.88 55.56 35.43
CA GLU A 208 25.72 54.41 35.78
C GLU A 208 24.91 53.11 35.90
N LEU A 209 23.71 53.19 36.48
CA LEU A 209 22.76 52.06 36.53
C LEU A 209 22.34 51.60 35.13
N SER A 210 22.15 52.54 34.19
CA SER A 210 21.75 52.22 32.81
C SER A 210 22.86 51.57 31.97
N GLN A 211 24.14 51.84 32.26
CA GLN A 211 25.26 51.17 31.59
C GLN A 211 25.40 49.71 32.05
N PHE A 212 25.12 49.43 33.33
CA PHE A 212 25.19 48.08 33.89
C PHE A 212 24.11 47.13 33.34
N GLU A 213 22.91 47.63 33.04
CA GLU A 213 21.85 46.82 32.43
C GLU A 213 22.07 46.52 30.94
N SER A 214 22.78 47.40 30.22
CA SER A 214 23.07 47.21 28.79
C SER A 214 24.15 46.15 28.49
N LEU A 215 25.06 45.88 29.44
CA LEU A 215 26.13 44.87 29.28
C LEU A 215 25.67 43.44 29.63
N ASN A 216 24.54 43.27 30.32
CA ASN A 216 24.04 41.96 30.74
C ASN A 216 22.99 41.34 29.79
N GLN A 217 22.69 41.96 28.65
CA GLN A 217 21.67 41.45 27.71
C GLN A 217 22.21 40.90 26.37
N CYS A 218 23.53 40.86 26.13
CA CYS A 218 24.07 40.42 24.83
C CYS A 218 24.78 39.07 24.77
N ASP A 219 25.01 38.35 25.89
CA ASP A 219 25.91 37.17 25.84
C ASP A 219 25.28 35.78 26.05
N HIS A 220 23.96 35.65 26.12
CA HIS A 220 23.33 34.33 26.12
C HIS A 220 22.08 34.27 25.23
N LEU A 221 22.30 33.94 23.96
CA LEU A 221 21.55 32.93 23.17
C LEU A 221 22.11 32.80 21.74
#